data_AF-A0A2P6RLC6-F1
#
_entry.id   AF-A0A2P6RLC6-F1
#
_cell.length_a   1.000
_cell.length_b   1.000
_cell.length_c   1.000
_cell.angle_alpha   90.00
_cell.angle_beta   90.00
_cell.angle_gamma   90.00
#
_symmetry.space_group_name_H-M   'P 1'
#
loop_
_entity.id
_entity.type
_entity.pdbx_description
1 polymer ?
#
loop_
_entity_poly.entity_id
_entity_poly.type
_entity_poly.pdbx_seq_one_letter_code
_entity_poly.pdbx_strand_id
1 'polypeptide(L)'
;MLLACKYEEVSVPVESLILNTLQFNMSVPTPYVFMKRFLKAAQSDKKLELLSFFLIELSLVEYEMLKFSHLCWLLVHRTCEWHTNYSEDQLLECTSLMVGFHQKAAAGKLTGVHRKFCTSKFGFIANCEPASFSYRPNYSKAYTTNLT
;
A
#
# COMPACT_ATOMS: atom_id res chain seq x y z
N MET A 1 10.63 -29.06 22.50
CA MET A 1 9.36 -29.19 23.24
C MET A 1 9.03 -27.96 24.10
N LEU A 2 9.90 -27.50 25.00
CA LEU A 2 9.60 -26.37 25.91
C LEU A 2 9.20 -25.05 25.21
N LEU A 3 9.78 -24.74 24.04
CA LEU A 3 9.41 -23.56 23.24
C LEU A 3 8.00 -23.66 22.63
N ALA A 4 7.57 -24.86 22.24
CA ALA A 4 6.23 -25.09 21.69
C ALA A 4 5.17 -24.99 22.78
N CYS A 5 5.41 -25.59 23.96
CA CYS A 5 4.50 -25.46 25.11
C CYS A 5 4.34 -24.01 25.58
N LYS A 6 5.43 -23.22 25.65
CA LYS A 6 5.33 -21.79 25.99
C LYS A 6 4.59 -20.97 24.94
N TYR A 7 4.69 -21.34 23.66
CA TYR A 7 3.96 -20.67 22.58
C TYR A 7 2.46 -20.99 22.68
N GLU A 8 2.09 -22.25 22.92
CA GLU A 8 0.70 -22.70 23.11
C GLU A 8 0.04 -22.01 24.31
N GLU A 9 0.73 -21.93 25.45
CA GLU A 9 0.22 -21.28 26.68
C GLU A 9 0.00 -19.76 26.50
N VAL A 10 0.71 -19.12 25.58
CA VAL A 10 0.59 -17.67 25.31
C VAL A 10 -0.35 -17.38 24.13
N SER A 11 -0.40 -18.25 23.10
CA SER A 11 -1.19 -18.01 21.87
C SER A 11 -2.69 -18.03 22.15
N VAL A 12 -3.18 -19.07 22.83
CA VAL A 12 -4.63 -19.26 23.04
C VAL A 12 -5.26 -18.13 23.87
N PRO A 13 -4.65 -17.66 24.98
CA PRO A 13 -5.19 -16.53 25.73
C PRO A 13 -5.19 -15.22 24.94
N VAL A 14 -4.15 -14.96 24.13
CA VAL A 14 -4.03 -13.73 23.32
C VAL A 14 -5.05 -13.74 22.17
N GLU A 15 -5.24 -14.88 21.50
CA GLU A 15 -6.25 -15.02 20.45
C GLU A 15 -7.66 -14.76 20.99
N SER A 16 -8.00 -15.34 22.14
CA SER A 16 -9.30 -15.10 22.79
C SER A 16 -9.46 -13.63 23.16
N LEU A 17 -8.42 -12.98 23.69
CA LEU A 17 -8.43 -11.56 24.02
C LEU A 17 -8.68 -10.69 22.78
N ILE A 18 -8.00 -10.97 21.66
CA ILE A 18 -8.18 -10.24 20.39
C ILE A 18 -9.61 -10.40 19.88
N LEU A 19 -10.11 -11.63 19.82
CA LEU A 19 -11.47 -11.91 19.33
C LEU A 19 -12.54 -11.25 20.19
N ASN A 20 -12.40 -11.30 21.51
CA ASN A 20 -13.32 -10.66 22.44
C ASN A 20 -13.25 -9.12 22.33
N THR A 21 -12.05 -8.55 22.19
CA THR A 21 -11.85 -7.10 22.01
C THR A 21 -12.49 -6.61 20.72
N LEU A 22 -12.35 -7.37 19.63
CA LEU A 22 -12.97 -7.08 18.34
C LEU A 22 -14.45 -7.46 18.29
N GLN A 23 -15.01 -8.06 19.35
CA GLN A 23 -16.39 -8.58 19.37
C GLN A 23 -16.68 -9.53 18.20
N PHE A 24 -15.69 -10.33 17.81
CA PHE A 24 -15.73 -11.21 16.64
C PHE A 24 -15.98 -10.47 15.31
N ASN A 25 -15.82 -9.14 15.26
CA ASN A 25 -15.92 -8.35 14.03
C ASN A 25 -14.61 -8.40 13.24
N MET A 26 -14.36 -9.54 12.60
CA MET A 26 -13.15 -9.79 11.80
C MET A 26 -13.31 -9.38 10.32
N SER A 27 -14.51 -9.00 9.91
CA SER A 27 -14.84 -8.68 8.51
C SER A 27 -14.72 -7.19 8.22
N VAL A 28 -13.49 -6.69 8.27
CA VAL A 28 -13.17 -5.31 7.86
C VAL A 28 -12.66 -5.27 6.42
N PRO A 29 -13.06 -4.27 5.62
CA PRO A 29 -12.66 -4.22 4.24
C PRO A 29 -11.17 -3.87 4.15
N THR A 30 -10.40 -4.72 3.46
CA THR A 30 -8.97 -4.50 3.31
C THR A 30 -8.66 -3.57 2.13
N PRO A 31 -7.55 -2.81 2.20
CA PRO A 31 -6.99 -2.08 1.07
C PRO A 31 -6.99 -2.82 -0.28
N TYR A 32 -6.67 -4.11 -0.20
CA TYR A 32 -6.51 -4.99 -1.35
C TYR A 32 -7.77 -5.13 -2.20
N VAL A 33 -8.95 -5.25 -1.57
CA VAL A 33 -10.21 -5.48 -2.31
C VAL A 33 -10.64 -4.24 -3.08
N PHE A 34 -10.42 -3.04 -2.52
CA PHE A 34 -10.69 -1.78 -3.20
C PHE A 34 -9.74 -1.56 -4.37
N MET A 35 -8.44 -1.78 -4.15
CA MET A 35 -7.45 -1.63 -5.22
C MET A 35 -7.76 -2.51 -6.43
N LYS A 36 -8.12 -3.78 -6.22
CA LYS A 36 -8.52 -4.67 -7.33
C LYS A 36 -9.69 -4.11 -8.14
N ARG A 37 -10.67 -3.49 -7.49
CA ARG A 37 -11.82 -2.88 -8.17
C ARG A 37 -11.38 -1.66 -8.99
N PHE A 38 -10.52 -0.80 -8.43
CA PHE A 38 -10.01 0.39 -9.11
C PHE A 38 -9.14 0.05 -10.31
N LEU A 39 -8.19 -0.89 -10.16
CA LEU A 39 -7.33 -1.38 -11.23
C LEU A 39 -8.14 -1.95 -12.40
N LYS A 40 -9.19 -2.72 -12.10
CA LYS A 40 -10.11 -3.24 -13.11
C LYS A 40 -10.87 -2.13 -13.83
N ALA A 41 -11.35 -1.11 -13.11
CA ALA A 41 -12.04 0.04 -13.69
C ALA A 41 -11.10 0.92 -14.54
N ALA A 42 -9.84 1.02 -14.14
CA ALA A 42 -8.78 1.74 -14.84
C ALA A 42 -8.24 0.99 -16.06
N GLN A 43 -8.69 -0.26 -16.31
CA GLN A 43 -8.12 -1.14 -17.34
C GLN A 43 -6.59 -1.25 -17.24
N SER A 44 -6.08 -1.34 -16.01
CA SER A 44 -4.65 -1.34 -15.74
C SER A 44 -3.95 -2.55 -16.37
N ASP A 45 -2.73 -2.35 -16.86
CA ASP A 45 -1.86 -3.44 -17.26
C ASP A 45 -1.27 -4.17 -16.04
N LYS A 46 -0.63 -5.31 -16.29
CA LYS A 46 -0.10 -6.15 -15.19
C LYS A 46 1.01 -5.46 -14.41
N LYS A 47 1.82 -4.63 -15.08
CA LYS A 47 2.92 -3.89 -14.47
C LYS A 47 2.38 -2.86 -13.47
N LEU A 48 1.35 -2.10 -13.86
CA LEU A 48 0.69 -1.13 -12.98
C LEU A 48 -0.02 -1.81 -11.80
N GLU A 49 -0.67 -2.97 -12.01
CA GLU A 49 -1.26 -3.75 -10.91
C GLU A 49 -0.21 -4.15 -9.86
N LEU A 50 0.93 -4.68 -10.29
CA LEU A 50 2.02 -5.10 -9.39
C LEU A 50 2.66 -3.93 -8.66
N LEU A 51 2.86 -2.80 -9.36
CA LEU A 51 3.39 -1.58 -8.76
C LEU A 51 2.42 -1.04 -7.70
N SER A 52 1.13 -1.09 -7.99
CA SER A 52 0.08 -0.65 -7.05
C SER A 52 0.09 -1.51 -5.79
N PHE A 53 0.19 -2.84 -5.92
CA PHE A 53 0.32 -3.71 -4.75
C PHE A 53 1.60 -3.47 -3.95
N PHE A 54 2.71 -3.18 -4.64
CA PHE A 54 3.96 -2.81 -3.97
C PHE A 54 3.80 -1.54 -3.11
N LEU A 55 3.22 -0.48 -3.67
CA LEU A 55 3.01 0.79 -2.95
C LEU A 55 2.04 0.62 -1.77
N ILE A 56 0.98 -0.17 -1.92
CA ILE A 56 0.05 -0.47 -0.82
C ILE A 56 0.74 -1.19 0.32
N GLU A 57 1.48 -2.27 0.01
CA GLU A 57 2.17 -3.01 1.04
C GLU A 57 3.25 -2.17 1.72
N LEU A 58 3.90 -1.27 0.98
CA LEU A 58 4.84 -0.33 1.56
C LEU A 58 4.15 0.63 2.55
N SER A 59 2.95 1.11 2.21
CA SER A 59 2.16 1.98 3.09
C SER A 59 1.71 1.32 4.39
N LEU A 60 1.47 0.00 4.37
CA LEU A 60 1.03 -0.74 5.56
C LEU A 60 2.13 -0.86 6.63
N VAL A 61 3.38 -0.70 6.22
CA VAL A 61 4.56 -0.78 7.09
C VAL A 61 4.89 0.58 7.72
N GLU A 62 4.45 1.68 7.10
CA GLU A 62 4.78 3.04 7.51
C GLU A 62 3.66 3.66 8.35
N TYR A 63 3.96 3.95 9.62
CA TYR A 63 2.97 4.46 10.58
C TYR A 63 2.32 5.77 10.14
N GLU A 64 3.08 6.65 9.47
CA GLU A 64 2.60 7.93 8.96
C GLU A 64 1.45 7.79 7.95
N MET A 65 1.31 6.62 7.31
CA MET A 65 0.25 6.34 6.34
C MET A 65 -1.09 5.96 7.00
N LEU A 66 -1.13 5.75 8.32
CA LEU A 66 -2.39 5.46 9.03
C LEU A 66 -3.40 6.61 8.96
N LYS A 67 -2.92 7.87 8.92
CA LYS A 67 -3.78 9.05 8.70
C LYS A 67 -4.49 9.03 7.35
N PHE A 68 -3.98 8.19 6.44
CA PHE A 68 -4.37 8.06 5.05
C PHE A 68 -4.98 6.69 4.76
N SER A 69 -5.63 6.08 5.77
CA SER A 69 -6.22 4.72 5.76
C SER A 69 -7.12 4.41 4.54
N HIS A 70 -7.56 5.41 3.76
CA HIS A 70 -8.35 5.23 2.54
C HIS A 70 -7.74 5.87 1.27
N LEU A 71 -6.55 6.46 1.35
CA LEU A 71 -5.95 7.35 0.34
C LEU A 71 -4.87 6.68 -0.52
N CYS A 72 -4.14 5.69 0.04
CA CYS A 72 -3.08 4.97 -0.69
C CYS A 72 -3.60 4.28 -1.97
N TRP A 73 -4.92 4.17 -2.15
CA TRP A 73 -5.57 3.50 -3.27
C TRP A 73 -5.70 4.37 -4.54
N LEU A 74 -5.55 5.69 -4.41
CA LEU A 74 -5.98 6.69 -5.39
C LEU A 74 -4.88 7.10 -6.37
N LEU A 75 -3.65 6.72 -6.06
CA LEU A 75 -2.43 7.17 -6.74
C LEU A 75 -2.24 6.59 -8.15
N VAL A 76 -3.12 5.66 -8.55
CA VAL A 76 -2.96 4.87 -9.76
C VAL A 76 -3.81 5.40 -10.92
N HIS A 77 -4.91 6.14 -10.67
CA HIS A 77 -5.78 6.56 -11.76
C HIS A 77 -6.73 7.74 -11.47
N ARG A 78 -6.92 8.59 -12.49
CA ARG A 78 -7.75 9.81 -12.55
C ARG A 78 -9.23 9.62 -12.15
N THR A 79 -9.76 8.41 -12.20
CA THR A 79 -11.19 8.15 -11.97
C THR A 79 -11.64 8.37 -10.52
N CYS A 80 -10.70 8.54 -9.58
CA CYS A 80 -11.05 8.48 -8.16
C CYS A 80 -11.25 9.85 -7.49
N GLU A 81 -10.91 10.98 -8.13
CA GLU A 81 -11.19 12.34 -7.60
C GLU A 81 -12.68 12.51 -7.25
N TRP A 82 -13.57 11.90 -8.05
CA TRP A 82 -15.02 12.04 -7.90
C TRP A 82 -15.63 11.19 -6.78
N HIS A 83 -14.88 10.26 -6.21
CA HIS A 83 -15.39 9.25 -5.28
C HIS A 83 -14.82 9.38 -3.86
N THR A 84 -14.02 10.40 -3.60
CA THR A 84 -13.36 10.57 -2.31
C THR A 84 -13.66 11.92 -1.68
N ASN A 85 -14.06 11.93 -0.40
CA ASN A 85 -14.27 13.14 0.40
C ASN A 85 -12.95 13.79 0.88
N TYR A 86 -11.85 13.65 0.14
CA TYR A 86 -10.53 14.20 0.49
C TYR A 86 -10.22 15.46 -0.30
N SER A 87 -9.51 16.41 0.33
CA SER A 87 -9.03 17.61 -0.36
C SER A 87 -7.79 17.33 -1.20
N GLU A 88 -7.52 18.22 -2.16
CA GLU A 88 -6.31 18.17 -3.00
C GLU A 88 -5.03 18.17 -2.15
N ASP A 89 -4.98 18.99 -1.09
CA ASP A 89 -3.82 19.07 -0.18
C ASP A 89 -3.53 17.74 0.53
N GLN A 90 -4.59 17.02 0.93
CA GLN A 90 -4.44 15.71 1.59
C GLN A 90 -3.93 14.64 0.61
N LEU A 91 -4.40 14.69 -0.65
CA LEU A 91 -3.92 13.81 -1.71
C LEU A 91 -2.45 14.09 -2.04
N LEU A 92 -2.09 15.37 -2.09
CA LEU A 92 -0.73 15.82 -2.33
C LEU A 92 0.22 15.32 -1.24
N GLU A 93 -0.12 15.54 0.02
CA GLU A 93 0.68 15.08 1.17
C GLU A 93 0.87 13.56 1.16
N CYS A 94 -0.20 12.80 0.90
CA CYS A 94 -0.14 11.33 0.77
C CYS A 94 0.77 10.88 -0.37
N THR A 95 0.68 11.54 -1.53
CA THR A 95 1.52 11.26 -2.70
C THR A 95 2.98 11.51 -2.39
N SER A 96 3.30 12.65 -1.78
CA SER A 96 4.68 13.02 -1.43
C SER A 96 5.31 12.03 -0.46
N LEU A 97 4.58 11.61 0.58
CA LEU A 97 5.07 10.60 1.52
C LEU A 97 5.34 9.26 0.82
N MET A 98 4.40 8.81 -0.02
CA MET A 98 4.53 7.56 -0.75
C MET A 98 5.72 7.53 -1.71
N VAL A 99 6.00 8.62 -2.41
CA VAL A 99 7.23 8.75 -3.23
C VAL A 99 8.47 8.65 -2.33
N GLY A 100 8.48 9.33 -1.20
CA GLY A 100 9.57 9.27 -0.23
C GLY A 100 9.82 7.86 0.33
N PHE A 101 8.76 7.10 0.60
CA PHE A 101 8.86 5.72 1.04
C PHE A 101 9.41 4.82 -0.06
N HIS A 102 8.94 4.97 -1.30
CA HIS A 102 9.48 4.20 -2.43
C HIS A 102 10.97 4.46 -2.61
N GLN A 103 11.41 5.72 -2.58
CA GLN A 103 12.85 6.07 -2.66
C GLN A 103 13.68 5.41 -1.56
N LYS A 104 13.13 5.28 -0.35
CA LYS A 104 13.81 4.69 0.81
C LYS A 104 13.58 3.18 0.95
N ALA A 105 12.75 2.57 0.10
CA ALA A 105 12.28 1.19 0.28
C ALA A 105 13.42 0.16 0.32
N ALA A 106 14.49 0.39 -0.44
CA ALA A 106 15.68 -0.47 -0.47
C ALA A 106 16.63 -0.25 0.72
N ALA A 107 16.67 0.97 1.27
CA ALA A 107 17.68 1.40 2.25
C ALA A 107 17.13 1.60 3.67
N GLY A 108 15.80 1.51 3.85
CA GLY A 108 15.14 1.68 5.14
C GLY A 108 15.38 0.52 6.11
N LYS A 109 14.92 0.68 7.35
CA LYS A 109 15.01 -0.36 8.39
C LYS A 109 14.15 -1.60 8.06
N LEU A 110 13.02 -1.39 7.37
CA LEU A 110 12.02 -2.41 7.06
C LEU A 110 11.99 -2.70 5.55
N THR A 111 12.94 -3.49 5.06
CA THR A 111 13.10 -3.80 3.63
C THR A 111 12.30 -5.03 3.16
N GLY A 112 11.46 -5.61 4.03
CA GLY A 112 10.74 -6.86 3.75
C GLY A 112 9.85 -6.78 2.50
N VAL A 113 9.11 -5.68 2.35
CA VAL A 113 8.25 -5.42 1.19
C VAL A 113 9.11 -5.24 -0.07
N HIS A 114 10.14 -4.39 -0.02
CA HIS A 114 11.05 -4.19 -1.15
C HIS A 114 11.65 -5.52 -1.64
N ARG A 115 12.22 -6.32 -0.73
CA ARG A 115 12.79 -7.64 -1.07
C ARG A 115 11.77 -8.59 -1.68
N LYS A 116 10.53 -8.60 -1.18
CA LYS A 116 9.45 -9.42 -1.76
C LYS A 116 9.19 -9.04 -3.22
N PHE A 117 9.07 -7.75 -3.52
CA PHE A 117 8.77 -7.24 -4.85
C PHE A 117 10.00 -7.14 -5.78
N CYS A 118 11.21 -7.35 -5.26
CA CYS A 118 12.43 -7.62 -6.02
C CYS A 118 12.57 -9.09 -6.46
N THR A 119 11.60 -9.96 -6.19
CA THR A 119 11.67 -11.35 -6.69
C THR A 119 11.12 -11.47 -8.11
N SER A 120 11.58 -12.46 -8.87
CA SER A 120 11.11 -12.72 -10.24
C SER A 120 9.60 -12.94 -10.33
N LYS A 121 8.97 -13.46 -9.26
CA LYS A 121 7.52 -13.61 -9.13
C LYS A 121 6.76 -12.30 -9.35
N PHE A 122 7.36 -11.16 -9.00
CA PHE A 122 6.77 -9.83 -9.13
C PHE A 122 7.45 -9.00 -10.23
N GLY A 123 8.22 -9.64 -11.13
CA GLY A 123 8.87 -8.96 -12.24
C GLY A 123 9.87 -7.88 -11.83
N PHE A 124 10.44 -7.98 -10.61
CA PHE A 124 11.37 -6.99 -10.06
C PHE A 124 10.80 -5.56 -9.98
N ILE A 125 9.48 -5.43 -9.80
CA ILE A 125 8.78 -4.14 -9.86
C ILE A 125 9.28 -3.11 -8.83
N ALA A 126 9.82 -3.56 -7.69
CA ALA A 126 10.40 -2.67 -6.68
C ALA A 126 11.65 -1.91 -7.15
N ASN A 127 12.30 -2.36 -8.22
CA ASN A 127 13.45 -1.66 -8.82
C ASN A 127 13.02 -0.56 -9.81
N CYS A 128 11.72 -0.40 -10.05
CA CYS A 128 11.24 0.70 -10.89
C CYS A 128 11.58 2.03 -10.24
N GLU A 129 11.95 3.03 -11.05
CA GLU A 129 12.24 4.35 -10.51
C GLU A 129 11.02 4.92 -9.78
N PRO A 130 11.20 5.47 -8.56
CA PRO A 130 10.14 6.21 -7.90
C PRO A 130 9.64 7.35 -8.79
N ALA A 131 8.33 7.57 -8.81
CA ALA A 131 7.75 8.65 -9.61
C ALA A 131 8.41 9.99 -9.24
N SER A 132 8.88 10.74 -10.24
CA SER A 132 9.36 12.09 -10.05
C SER A 132 8.17 13.03 -9.98
N PHE A 133 8.07 13.77 -8.87
CA PHE A 133 6.96 14.67 -8.60
C PHE A 133 7.02 15.85 -9.59
N SER A 134 6.15 15.87 -10.60
CA SER A 134 5.93 17.05 -11.44
C SER A 134 4.45 17.43 -11.37
N TYR A 135 4.10 18.22 -10.35
CA TYR A 135 2.81 18.87 -10.29
C TYR A 135 2.79 19.99 -11.35
N ARG A 136 1.95 19.83 -12.38
CA ARG A 136 1.50 20.96 -13.20
C ARG A 136 0.04 21.24 -12.84
N PRO A 137 -0.35 22.52 -12.68
CA PRO A 137 -1.69 22.94 -12.26
C PRO A 137 -2.78 22.67 -13.31
N ASN A 138 -2.48 21.86 -14.34
CA ASN A 138 -3.41 21.41 -15.36
C ASN A 138 -3.17 19.91 -15.58
N TYR A 139 -3.90 19.08 -14.82
CA TYR A 139 -4.30 17.71 -15.13
C TYR A 139 -3.46 16.95 -16.16
N SER A 140 -2.52 16.10 -15.71
CA SER A 140 -2.03 14.89 -16.43
C SER A 140 -0.74 14.37 -15.78
N LYS A 141 -0.85 13.56 -14.73
CA LYS A 141 0.02 12.41 -14.38
C LYS A 141 -0.17 12.02 -12.90
N ALA A 142 -1.03 11.02 -12.68
CA ALA A 142 -0.87 10.08 -11.57
C ALA A 142 0.45 9.30 -11.76
N TYR A 143 0.93 8.54 -10.76
CA TYR A 143 2.21 7.80 -10.77
C TYR A 143 2.57 7.23 -12.15
N THR A 144 3.20 8.05 -12.99
CA THR A 144 3.82 7.62 -14.23
C THR A 144 5.26 7.42 -13.86
N THR A 145 5.57 6.19 -13.44
CA THR A 145 6.92 5.69 -13.68
C THR A 145 7.23 5.94 -15.15
N ASN A 146 8.48 6.31 -15.48
CA ASN A 146 8.94 6.27 -16.86
C ASN A 146 8.85 4.80 -17.30
N LEU A 147 7.67 4.41 -17.79
CA LEU A 147 7.34 3.09 -18.29
C LEU A 147 7.92 2.97 -19.70
N THR A 148 9.26 3.01 -19.80
CA THR A 148 9.97 2.33 -20.88
C THR A 148 10.06 0.84 -20.57
#